data_AF-A0A1V6GWA6-F1
#
_entry.id   AF-A0A1V6GWA6-F1
#
_cell.length_a   1.000
_cell.length_b   1.000
_cell.length_c   1.000
_cell.angle_alpha   90.00
_cell.angle_beta   90.00
_cell.angle_gamma   90.00
#
_symmetry.space_group_name_H-M   'P 1'
#
loop_
_entity.id
_entity.type
_entity.pdbx_description
1 polymer ?
#
loop_
_entity_poly.entity_id
_entity_poly.type
_entity_poly.pdbx_seq_one_letter_code
_entity_poly.pdbx_strand_id
1 'polypeptide(L)'
;MKSTLVIGYDVERIPGRVPGEKWVGRPVPEDTTTRFLKQIVDIHRAVNVPATIFMVGANIEAHRRELEACLASGLFEIAQHTHEHYPLKSVVEETGSRVFLKGLAFAFFFDAAFIYVNRVAPPEIRGSAQALYTTVTLGLGLFVGTRITGAVMDRFRCASGFTWRTIFLVPCFLLAVCALAFIFFFNL
;
A
#
# COMPACT_ATOMS: atom_id res chain seq x y z
N MET A 1 -7.67 -3.19 -25.47
CA MET A 1 -7.05 -4.44 -24.97
C MET A 1 -7.68 -4.78 -23.63
N LYS A 2 -8.26 -5.98 -23.47
CA LYS A 2 -8.68 -6.47 -22.14
C LYS A 2 -7.43 -6.98 -21.43
N SER A 3 -6.88 -6.19 -20.50
CA SER A 3 -5.79 -6.62 -19.63
C SER A 3 -6.38 -7.48 -18.50
N THR A 4 -6.12 -8.79 -18.54
CA THR A 4 -6.47 -9.70 -17.43
C THR A 4 -5.33 -9.65 -16.42
N LEU A 5 -5.54 -9.00 -15.29
CA LEU A 5 -4.61 -9.03 -14.16
C LEU A 5 -4.82 -10.36 -13.41
N VAL A 6 -3.85 -11.26 -13.52
CA VAL A 6 -3.85 -12.52 -12.76
C VAL A 6 -3.06 -12.28 -11.48
N ILE A 7 -3.77 -12.06 -10.37
CA ILE A 7 -3.16 -11.98 -9.03
C ILE A 7 -3.22 -13.38 -8.41
N GLY A 8 -2.09 -14.07 -8.39
CA GLY A 8 -1.90 -15.24 -7.53
C GLY A 8 -1.40 -14.76 -6.18
N TYR A 9 -2.23 -14.87 -5.13
CA TYR A 9 -1.81 -14.60 -3.76
C TYR A 9 -1.61 -15.94 -3.02
N ASP A 10 -0.54 -16.03 -2.25
CA ASP A 10 -0.39 -17.03 -1.20
C ASP A 10 -1.04 -16.46 0.07
N VAL A 11 -2.27 -16.86 0.40
CA VAL A 11 -2.78 -16.67 1.77
C VAL A 11 -2.73 -18.01 2.43
N GLU A 12 -1.97 -18.11 3.50
CA GLU A 12 -2.24 -19.10 4.51
C GLU A 12 -3.65 -18.82 5.06
N ARG A 13 -4.59 -19.68 4.69
CA ARG A 13 -5.95 -19.65 5.22
C ARG A 13 -5.94 -20.32 6.59
N ILE A 14 -5.95 -19.48 7.62
CA ILE A 14 -6.16 -19.91 9.01
C ILE A 14 -7.51 -20.64 9.08
N PRO A 15 -7.56 -21.94 9.44
CA PRO A 15 -8.81 -22.68 9.51
C PRO A 15 -9.87 -21.94 10.35
N GLY A 16 -11.06 -21.73 9.77
CA GLY A 16 -12.19 -21.10 10.47
C GLY A 16 -12.28 -19.57 10.33
N ARG A 17 -11.40 -18.90 9.58
CA ARG A 17 -11.50 -17.44 9.32
C ARG A 17 -12.13 -17.05 7.98
N VAL A 18 -12.25 -17.94 7.00
CA VAL A 18 -12.86 -17.62 5.69
C VAL A 18 -14.07 -18.54 5.41
N PRO A 19 -15.30 -18.01 5.26
CA PRO A 19 -16.46 -18.80 4.86
C PRO A 19 -16.29 -19.38 3.44
N GLY A 20 -16.54 -20.69 3.24
CA GLY A 20 -16.57 -21.32 1.91
C GLY A 20 -15.27 -22.02 1.44
N GLU A 21 -14.44 -22.49 2.37
CA GLU A 21 -13.12 -23.06 2.09
C GLU A 21 -13.14 -24.47 1.45
N LYS A 22 -13.09 -24.53 0.12
CA LYS A 22 -12.99 -25.80 -0.63
C LYS A 22 -11.66 -26.55 -0.44
N TRP A 23 -10.59 -25.86 -0.04
CA TRP A 23 -9.20 -26.36 -0.10
C TRP A 23 -8.43 -26.33 1.22
N VAL A 24 -9.03 -25.87 2.33
CA VAL A 24 -8.35 -25.81 3.63
C VAL A 24 -8.18 -27.20 4.24
N GLY A 25 -6.99 -27.43 4.82
CA GLY A 25 -6.64 -28.72 5.44
C GLY A 25 -6.36 -29.86 4.46
N ARG A 26 -6.34 -29.60 3.15
CA ARG A 26 -5.93 -30.61 2.18
C ARG A 26 -4.41 -30.67 2.10
N PRO A 27 -3.79 -31.86 2.25
CA PRO A 27 -2.36 -31.99 2.05
C PRO A 27 -2.04 -31.65 0.59
N VAL A 28 -1.17 -30.66 0.39
CA VAL A 28 -0.56 -30.38 -0.91
C VAL A 28 0.82 -31.06 -0.96
N PRO A 29 1.27 -31.53 -2.12
CA PRO A 29 2.62 -32.04 -2.29
C PRO A 29 3.67 -31.00 -1.85
N GLU A 30 4.73 -31.41 -1.17
CA GLU A 30 5.79 -30.50 -0.71
C GLU A 30 6.49 -29.76 -1.86
N ASP A 31 6.51 -30.36 -3.05
CA ASP A 31 7.12 -29.79 -4.26
C ASP A 31 6.20 -28.83 -5.03
N THR A 32 5.02 -28.50 -4.49
CA THR A 32 4.01 -27.67 -5.17
C THR A 32 4.58 -26.32 -5.62
N THR A 33 5.29 -25.62 -4.74
CA THR A 33 5.88 -24.30 -5.02
C THR A 33 6.92 -24.38 -6.14
N THR A 34 7.84 -25.35 -6.07
CA THR A 34 8.84 -25.60 -7.11
C THR A 34 8.21 -25.90 -8.47
N ARG A 35 7.15 -26.73 -8.49
CA ARG A 35 6.42 -27.06 -9.73
C ARG A 35 5.73 -25.83 -10.31
N PHE A 36 5.07 -25.05 -9.46
CA PHE A 36 4.41 -23.81 -9.85
C PHE A 36 5.40 -22.82 -10.46
N LEU A 37 6.52 -22.53 -9.79
CA LEU A 37 7.50 -21.54 -10.25
C LEU A 37 8.16 -21.94 -11.58
N LYS A 38 8.33 -23.24 -11.84
CA LYS A 38 8.83 -23.71 -13.15
C LYS A 38 7.79 -23.53 -14.26
N GLN A 39 6.53 -23.85 -13.98
CA GLN A 39 5.46 -23.81 -14.99
C GLN A 39 4.97 -22.39 -15.29
N ILE A 40 4.99 -21.50 -14.30
CA ILE A 40 4.43 -20.16 -14.47
C ILE A 40 5.18 -19.35 -15.53
N VAL A 41 6.50 -19.54 -15.65
CA VAL A 41 7.32 -18.87 -16.66
C VAL A 41 6.85 -19.22 -18.08
N ASP A 42 6.61 -20.50 -18.35
CA ASP A 42 6.17 -20.96 -19.67
C ASP A 42 4.77 -20.44 -20.01
N ILE A 43 3.87 -20.43 -19.02
CA ILE A 43 2.51 -19.89 -19.18
C ILE A 43 2.57 -18.41 -19.55
N HIS A 44 3.31 -17.60 -18.79
CA HIS A 44 3.37 -16.15 -19.00
C HIS A 44 4.13 -15.78 -20.27
N ARG A 45 5.12 -16.57 -20.69
CA ARG A 45 5.74 -16.45 -22.02
C ARG A 45 4.73 -16.71 -23.14
N ALA A 46 3.90 -17.75 -23.00
CA ALA A 46 2.90 -18.08 -24.01
C ALA A 46 1.81 -17.01 -24.15
N VAL A 47 1.38 -16.40 -23.04
CA VAL A 47 0.36 -15.34 -23.08
C VAL A 47 0.91 -13.92 -23.20
N ASN A 48 2.22 -13.74 -23.02
CA ASN A 48 2.90 -12.44 -23.00
C ASN A 48 2.25 -11.41 -22.05
N VAL A 49 1.93 -11.85 -20.83
CA VAL A 49 1.33 -11.01 -19.79
C VAL A 49 2.28 -10.99 -18.59
N PRO A 50 2.72 -9.82 -18.12
CA PRO A 50 3.55 -9.74 -16.92
C PRO A 50 2.74 -10.06 -15.65
N ALA A 51 3.41 -10.52 -14.60
CA ALA A 51 2.78 -10.78 -13.30
C ALA A 51 3.68 -10.46 -12.11
N THR A 52 3.05 -10.16 -10.98
CA THR A 52 3.75 -10.01 -9.70
C THR A 52 3.50 -11.26 -8.87
N ILE A 53 4.58 -11.91 -8.43
CA ILE A 53 4.52 -13.03 -7.50
C ILE A 53 4.66 -12.46 -6.09
N PHE A 54 3.63 -12.65 -5.28
CA PHE A 54 3.61 -12.21 -3.89
C PHE A 54 3.92 -13.39 -2.97
N MET A 55 5.04 -13.35 -2.25
CA MET A 55 5.51 -14.49 -1.46
C MET A 55 6.24 -14.05 -0.19
N VAL A 56 6.17 -14.88 0.86
CA VAL A 56 6.91 -14.63 2.11
C VAL A 56 8.41 -14.89 1.95
N GLY A 57 9.21 -14.18 2.75
CA GLY A 57 10.68 -14.23 2.70
C GLY A 57 11.28 -15.63 2.84
N ALA A 58 10.78 -16.47 3.74
CA ALA A 58 11.25 -17.84 3.93
C ALA A 58 11.06 -18.69 2.65
N ASN A 59 9.93 -18.52 1.95
CA ASN A 59 9.71 -19.18 0.67
C ASN A 59 10.60 -18.62 -0.45
N ILE A 60 10.90 -17.32 -0.42
CA ILE A 60 11.85 -16.69 -1.34
C ILE A 60 13.26 -17.27 -1.13
N GLU A 61 13.68 -17.44 0.12
CA GLU A 61 14.97 -18.04 0.47
C GLU A 61 15.06 -19.50 0.01
N ALA A 62 14.00 -20.28 0.24
CA ALA A 62 13.94 -21.69 -0.15
C ALA A 62 13.92 -21.93 -1.67
N HIS A 63 13.34 -21.01 -2.46
CA HIS A 63 13.13 -21.18 -3.91
C HIS A 63 13.87 -20.13 -4.75
N ARG A 64 15.01 -19.63 -4.24
CA ARG A 64 15.78 -18.55 -4.87
C ARG A 64 16.10 -18.82 -6.34
N ARG A 65 16.52 -20.04 -6.68
CA ARG A 65 16.95 -20.41 -8.05
C ARG A 65 15.79 -20.32 -9.04
N GLU A 66 14.62 -20.82 -8.65
CA GLU A 66 13.41 -20.77 -9.45
C GLU A 66 12.93 -19.33 -9.64
N LEU A 67 13.06 -18.49 -8.61
CA LEU A 67 12.68 -17.07 -8.66
C LEU A 67 13.65 -16.25 -9.51
N GLU A 68 14.94 -16.55 -9.46
CA GLU A 68 15.93 -15.95 -10.37
C GLU A 68 15.59 -16.24 -11.83
N ALA A 69 15.12 -17.46 -12.14
CA ALA A 69 14.64 -17.79 -13.48
C ALA A 69 13.36 -17.03 -13.86
N CYS A 70 12.44 -16.82 -12.92
CA CYS A 70 11.26 -15.98 -13.13
C CYS A 70 11.66 -14.53 -13.43
N LEU A 71 12.53 -13.93 -12.62
CA LEU A 71 13.03 -12.56 -12.81
C LEU A 71 13.77 -12.41 -14.14
N ALA A 72 14.63 -13.37 -14.48
CA ALA A 72 15.40 -13.37 -15.73
C ALA A 72 14.52 -13.41 -17.00
N SER A 73 13.26 -13.82 -16.89
CA SER A 73 12.32 -13.78 -18.01
C SER A 73 11.87 -12.36 -18.38
N GLY A 74 12.04 -11.38 -17.49
CA GLY A 74 11.55 -10.00 -17.66
C GLY A 74 10.03 -9.85 -17.55
N LEU A 75 9.30 -10.94 -17.29
CA LEU A 75 7.84 -10.94 -17.17
C LEU A 75 7.35 -10.94 -15.71
N PHE A 76 8.25 -11.12 -14.75
CA PHE A 76 7.88 -11.24 -13.34
C PHE A 76 8.56 -10.22 -12.45
N GLU A 77 7.78 -9.71 -11.51
CA GLU A 77 8.23 -8.96 -10.34
C GLU A 77 7.98 -9.80 -9.08
N ILE A 78 8.93 -9.84 -8.15
CA ILE A 78 8.76 -10.53 -6.86
C ILE A 78 8.49 -9.49 -5.78
N ALA A 79 7.37 -9.64 -5.07
CA ALA A 79 6.97 -8.76 -3.96
C ALA A 79 6.80 -9.57 -2.67
N GLN A 80 7.11 -8.94 -1.54
CA GLN A 80 7.12 -9.56 -0.21
C GLN A 80 6.38 -8.67 0.81
N HIS A 81 5.67 -9.28 1.76
CA HIS A 81 5.03 -8.55 2.88
C HIS A 81 5.62 -8.88 4.26
N THR A 82 6.06 -10.12 4.49
CA THR A 82 6.76 -10.54 5.73
C THR A 82 7.81 -11.61 5.42
N HIS A 83 8.70 -11.91 6.37
CA HIS A 83 9.66 -13.03 6.23
C HIS A 83 8.96 -14.38 6.41
N GLU A 84 8.12 -14.50 7.43
CA GLU A 84 7.21 -15.63 7.65
C GLU A 84 5.82 -15.08 8.05
N HIS A 85 4.77 -15.90 8.01
CA HIS A 85 3.42 -15.51 8.45
C HIS A 85 3.27 -15.43 9.98
N TYR A 86 4.38 -15.42 10.72
CA TYR A 86 4.38 -15.06 12.13
C TYR A 86 4.13 -13.56 12.29
N PRO A 87 3.30 -13.14 13.26
CA PRO A 87 3.14 -11.74 13.58
C PRO A 87 4.49 -11.11 13.90
N LEU A 88 4.89 -10.07 13.15
CA LEU A 88 5.98 -9.19 13.56
C LEU A 88 5.65 -8.62 14.94
N LYS A 89 6.68 -8.33 15.75
CA LYS A 89 6.53 -7.74 17.08
C LYS A 89 5.40 -6.72 17.04
N SER A 90 4.31 -7.02 17.74
CA SER A 90 3.09 -6.25 17.66
C SER A 90 3.40 -4.82 18.10
N VAL A 91 3.46 -3.89 17.14
CA VAL A 91 3.23 -2.48 17.46
C VAL A 91 1.73 -2.37 17.65
N VAL A 92 1.26 -2.80 18.82
CA VAL A 92 -0.16 -2.71 19.16
C VAL A 92 -0.47 -1.23 19.34
N GLU A 93 -1.10 -0.60 18.34
CA GLU A 93 -1.86 0.61 18.60
C GLU A 93 -3.15 0.15 19.30
N GLU A 94 -3.11 0.12 20.64
CA GLU A 94 -4.13 -0.49 21.53
C GLU A 94 -5.53 0.16 21.42
N THR A 95 -5.65 1.28 20.71
CA THR A 95 -6.91 2.00 20.55
C THR A 95 -7.44 1.86 19.12
N GLY A 96 -8.40 0.96 18.90
CA GLY A 96 -9.02 0.74 17.59
C GLY A 96 -9.61 2.01 16.95
N SER A 97 -10.06 2.98 17.76
CA SER A 97 -10.54 4.27 17.26
C SER A 97 -9.47 5.09 16.56
N ARG A 98 -8.20 5.01 16.97
CA ARG A 98 -7.09 5.73 16.34
C ARG A 98 -6.74 5.16 14.97
N VAL A 99 -6.73 3.84 14.85
CA VAL A 99 -6.51 3.14 13.58
C VAL A 99 -7.65 3.45 12.60
N PHE A 100 -8.88 3.37 13.08
CA PHE A 100 -10.06 3.69 12.28
C PHE A 100 -10.07 5.15 11.80
N LEU A 101 -9.85 6.12 12.69
CA LEU A 101 -9.86 7.55 12.32
C LEU A 101 -8.74 7.89 11.33
N LYS A 102 -7.54 7.32 11.52
CA LYS A 102 -6.42 7.48 10.57
C LYS A 102 -6.80 6.89 9.20
N GLY A 103 -7.35 5.68 9.16
CA GLY A 103 -7.76 5.02 7.92
C GLY A 103 -8.90 5.77 7.21
N LEU A 104 -9.90 6.24 7.96
CA LEU A 104 -11.03 6.98 7.42
C LEU A 104 -10.61 8.32 6.82
N ALA A 105 -9.76 9.07 7.52
CA ALA A 105 -9.23 10.34 7.02
C ALA A 105 -8.40 10.14 5.75
N PHE A 106 -7.57 9.09 5.71
CA PHE A 106 -6.77 8.75 4.53
C PHE A 106 -7.66 8.40 3.34
N ALA A 107 -8.67 7.54 3.53
CA ALA A 107 -9.62 7.17 2.48
C ALA A 107 -10.36 8.40 1.92
N PHE A 108 -10.93 9.25 2.78
CA PHE A 108 -11.60 10.47 2.31
C PHE A 108 -10.65 11.42 1.57
N PHE A 109 -9.40 11.56 2.02
CA PHE A 109 -8.44 12.47 1.38
C PHE A 109 -8.04 12.01 -0.03
N PHE A 110 -7.88 10.70 -0.25
CA PHE A 110 -7.49 10.16 -1.57
C PHE A 110 -8.69 9.85 -2.45
N ASP A 111 -9.70 9.15 -1.93
CA ASP A 111 -10.84 8.69 -2.74
C ASP A 111 -11.72 9.87 -3.19
N ALA A 112 -12.00 10.83 -2.29
CA ALA A 112 -12.80 12.00 -2.67
C ALA A 112 -12.05 12.88 -3.69
N ALA A 113 -10.73 13.01 -3.54
CA ALA A 113 -9.90 13.72 -4.51
C ALA A 113 -9.90 13.04 -5.88
N PHE A 114 -9.78 11.70 -5.93
CA PHE A 114 -9.85 10.96 -7.19
C PHE A 114 -11.23 11.01 -7.84
N ILE A 115 -12.31 10.97 -7.06
CA ILE A 115 -13.67 11.19 -7.57
C ILE A 115 -13.77 12.58 -8.21
N TYR A 116 -13.27 13.62 -7.53
CA TYR A 116 -13.27 14.99 -8.06
C TYR A 116 -12.41 15.13 -9.32
N VAL A 117 -11.18 14.60 -9.32
CA VAL A 117 -10.30 14.59 -10.48
C VAL A 117 -10.97 13.90 -11.66
N ASN A 118 -11.63 12.77 -11.47
CA ASN A 118 -12.35 12.07 -12.54
C ASN A 118 -13.55 12.87 -13.07
N ARG A 119 -14.19 13.66 -12.22
CA ARG A 119 -15.29 14.55 -12.61
C ARG A 119 -14.80 15.71 -13.48
N VAL A 120 -13.64 16.29 -13.18
CA VAL A 120 -13.13 17.51 -13.86
C VAL A 120 -12.23 17.18 -15.04
N ALA A 121 -11.45 16.10 -14.97
CA ALA A 121 -10.50 15.73 -16.01
C ALA A 121 -11.17 14.94 -17.15
N PRO A 122 -10.86 15.27 -18.43
CA PRO A 122 -11.23 14.46 -19.59
C PRO A 122 -10.76 13.00 -19.44
N PRO A 123 -11.53 12.01 -19.94
CA PRO A 123 -11.22 10.59 -19.77
C PRO A 123 -9.79 10.20 -20.16
N GLU A 124 -9.23 10.85 -21.17
CA GLU A 124 -7.91 10.57 -21.75
C GLU A 124 -6.76 10.92 -20.80
N ILE A 125 -6.97 11.84 -19.86
CA ILE A 125 -5.91 12.34 -18.96
C ILE A 125 -6.16 12.04 -17.48
N ARG A 126 -7.25 11.33 -17.12
CA ARG A 126 -7.59 11.03 -15.71
C ARG A 126 -6.47 10.34 -14.96
N GLY A 127 -5.84 9.33 -15.58
CA GLY A 127 -4.70 8.62 -14.98
C GLY A 127 -3.54 9.55 -14.66
N SER A 128 -3.16 10.41 -15.61
CA SER A 128 -2.09 11.40 -15.43
C SER A 128 -2.45 12.45 -14.38
N ALA A 129 -3.71 12.88 -14.30
CA ALA A 129 -4.17 13.84 -13.30
C ALA A 129 -4.16 13.25 -11.88
N GLN A 130 -4.58 11.99 -11.71
CA GLN A 130 -4.48 11.28 -10.42
C GLN A 130 -3.02 11.05 -10.02
N ALA A 131 -2.17 10.70 -11.00
CA ALA A 131 -0.73 10.56 -10.76
C ALA A 131 -0.11 11.89 -10.31
N LEU A 132 -0.44 13.01 -10.96
CA LEU A 132 0.03 14.34 -10.55
C LEU A 132 -0.41 14.69 -9.12
N TYR A 133 -1.69 14.46 -8.79
CA TYR A 133 -2.20 14.64 -7.42
C TYR A 133 -1.39 13.83 -6.41
N THR A 134 -1.12 12.56 -6.74
CA THR A 134 -0.36 11.64 -5.88
C THR A 134 1.09 12.10 -5.72
N THR A 135 1.76 12.51 -6.80
CA THR A 135 3.13 13.05 -6.76
C THR A 135 3.22 14.32 -5.95
N VAL A 136 2.24 15.22 -6.05
CA VAL A 136 2.21 16.46 -5.27
C VAL A 136 1.97 16.15 -3.79
N THR A 137 1.05 15.25 -3.44
CA THR A 137 0.69 14.97 -2.05
C THR A 137 1.71 14.08 -1.33
N LEU A 138 2.03 12.92 -1.91
CA LEU A 138 2.93 11.92 -1.30
C LEU A 138 4.40 12.15 -1.66
N GLY A 139 4.71 12.90 -2.72
CA GLY A 139 6.07 13.29 -3.08
C GLY A 139 6.44 14.64 -2.47
N LEU A 140 6.10 15.72 -3.16
CA LEU A 140 6.52 17.07 -2.77
C LEU A 140 5.94 17.51 -1.42
N GLY A 141 4.66 17.26 -1.20
CA GLY A 141 3.95 17.61 0.03
C GLY A 141 4.55 16.90 1.23
N LEU A 142 4.82 15.60 1.12
CA LEU A 142 5.50 14.85 2.17
C LEU A 142 6.93 15.36 2.39
N PHE A 143 7.70 15.59 1.32
CA PHE A 143 9.06 16.10 1.42
C PHE A 143 9.13 17.44 2.16
N VAL A 144 8.33 18.42 1.75
CA VAL A 144 8.26 19.73 2.40
C VAL A 144 7.69 19.61 3.81
N GLY A 145 6.63 18.81 3.97
CA GLY A 145 5.94 18.58 5.24
C GLY A 145 6.87 18.00 6.32
N THR A 146 7.72 17.03 5.97
CA THR A 146 8.70 16.48 6.91
C THR A 146 9.70 17.53 7.36
N ARG A 147 10.16 18.40 6.46
CA ARG A 147 11.10 19.49 6.80
C ARG A 147 10.47 20.51 7.75
N ILE A 148 9.23 20.93 7.47
CA ILE A 148 8.48 21.83 8.34
C ILE A 148 8.24 21.18 9.70
N THR A 149 7.83 19.90 9.72
CA THR A 149 7.60 19.14 10.95
C THR A 149 8.85 19.08 11.80
N GLY A 150 10.03 18.82 11.20
CA GLY A 150 11.31 18.87 11.90
C GLY A 150 11.57 20.23 12.56
N ALA A 151 11.41 21.32 11.81
CA ALA A 151 11.59 22.67 12.35
C ALA A 151 10.61 23.00 13.50
N VAL A 152 9.35 22.58 13.37
CA VAL A 152 8.33 22.74 14.43
C VAL A 152 8.70 21.93 15.68
N MET A 153 9.11 20.67 15.49
CA MET A 153 9.56 19.79 16.57
C MET A 153 10.75 20.40 17.33
N ASP A 154 11.75 20.90 16.61
CA ASP A 154 12.93 21.55 17.21
C ASP A 154 12.54 22.81 17.99
N ARG A 155 11.62 23.62 17.44
CA ARG A 155 11.16 24.86 18.06
C ARG A 155 10.38 24.66 19.36
N PHE A 156 9.70 23.52 19.51
CA PHE A 156 8.87 23.18 20.67
C PHE A 156 9.46 22.06 21.53
N ARG A 157 10.76 21.79 21.35
CA ARG A 157 11.55 20.94 22.23
C ARG A 157 11.85 21.67 23.54
N CYS A 158 11.72 20.97 24.65
CA CYS A 158 12.05 21.43 26.00
C CYS A 158 13.05 20.47 26.66
N ALA A 159 13.60 20.86 27.82
CA ALA A 159 14.60 20.05 28.53
C ALA A 159 14.12 18.63 28.88
N SER A 160 12.81 18.44 29.06
CA SER A 160 12.19 17.15 29.40
C SER A 160 11.57 16.41 28.21
N GLY A 161 11.65 16.94 26.97
CA GLY A 161 11.10 16.28 25.79
C GLY A 161 10.44 17.24 24.79
N PHE A 162 9.29 16.87 24.25
CA PHE A 162 8.55 17.65 23.24
C PHE A 162 7.21 18.13 23.77
N THR A 163 6.84 19.37 23.40
CA THR A 163 5.53 19.94 23.72
C THR A 163 4.48 19.46 22.72
N TRP A 164 4.04 18.20 22.86
CA TRP A 164 3.17 17.53 21.89
C TRP A 164 1.90 18.30 21.56
N ARG A 165 1.23 18.89 22.56
CA ARG A 165 -0.01 19.65 22.34
C ARG A 165 0.21 20.78 21.32
N THR A 166 1.25 21.58 21.48
CA THR A 166 1.53 22.70 20.58
C THR A 166 1.97 22.20 19.21
N ILE A 167 2.78 21.14 19.17
CA ILE A 167 3.23 20.52 17.91
C ILE A 167 2.02 20.03 17.08
N PHE A 168 1.05 19.37 17.70
CA PHE A 168 -0.15 18.90 17.01
C PHE A 168 -1.16 20.01 16.68
N LEU A 169 -1.13 21.15 17.39
CA LEU A 169 -1.98 22.30 17.04
C LEU A 169 -1.56 22.97 15.71
N VAL A 170 -0.29 22.89 15.33
CA VAL A 170 0.19 23.46 14.05
C VAL A 170 -0.53 22.85 12.84
N PRO A 171 -0.53 21.52 12.62
CA PRO A 171 -1.28 20.94 11.51
C PRO A 171 -2.80 21.10 11.65
N CYS A 172 -3.36 21.12 12.88
CA CYS A 172 -4.78 21.40 13.07
C CYS A 172 -5.17 22.80 12.59
N PHE A 173 -4.35 23.82 12.89
CA PHE A 173 -4.58 25.18 12.42
C PHE A 173 -4.46 25.27 10.89
N LEU A 174 -3.42 24.65 10.31
CA LEU A 174 -3.26 24.61 8.87
C LEU A 174 -4.45 23.95 8.17
N LEU A 175 -4.95 22.83 8.72
CA LEU A 175 -6.13 22.14 8.20
C LEU A 175 -7.38 23.04 8.27
N ALA A 176 -7.57 23.78 9.37
CA ALA A 176 -8.68 24.73 9.50
C ALA A 176 -8.60 25.85 8.46
N VAL A 177 -7.40 26.41 8.21
CA VAL A 177 -7.17 27.41 7.17
C VAL A 177 -7.49 26.84 5.78
N CYS A 178 -7.04 25.62 5.47
CA CYS A 178 -7.36 24.95 4.22
C CYS A 178 -8.87 24.71 4.07
N ALA A 179 -9.55 24.27 5.13
CA ALA A 179 -10.99 24.05 5.12
C ALA A 179 -11.76 25.35 4.85
N LEU A 180 -11.37 26.46 5.50
CA LEU A 180 -11.94 27.78 5.24
C LEU A 180 -11.69 28.21 3.79
N ALA A 181 -10.46 28.04 3.28
CA ALA A 181 -10.15 28.33 1.88
C ALA A 181 -11.05 27.52 0.94
N PHE A 182 -11.26 26.23 1.22
CA PHE A 182 -12.19 25.41 0.44
C PHE A 182 -13.61 25.97 0.43
N ILE A 183 -14.15 26.36 1.59
CA ILE A 183 -15.49 26.96 1.69
C ILE A 183 -15.61 28.26 0.87
N PHE A 184 -14.57 29.10 0.87
CA PHE A 184 -14.63 30.39 0.18
C PHE A 184 -14.35 30.30 -1.33
N PHE A 185 -13.44 29.40 -1.76
CA PHE A 185 -13.04 29.29 -3.17
C PHE A 185 -13.87 28.28 -3.95
N PHE A 186 -14.46 27.31 -3.29
CA PHE A 186 -15.39 26.36 -3.87
C PHE A 186 -16.76 26.69 -3.29
N ASN A 187 -17.69 27.16 -4.12
CA ASN A 187 -19.07 27.46 -3.73
C ASN A 187 -19.76 26.16 -3.24
N LEU A 188 -19.54 25.83 -1.97
CA LEU A 188 -20.20 24.77 -1.22
C LEU A 188 -21.52 25.29 -0.64
#